data_AF-A0A328D3Q3-F1
#
_entry.id   AF-A0A328D3Q3-F1
#
_cell.length_a   1.000
_cell.length_b   1.000
_cell.length_c   1.000
_cell.angle_alpha   90.00
_cell.angle_beta   90.00
_cell.angle_gamma   90.00
#
_symmetry.space_group_name_H-M   'P 1'
#
loop_
_entity.id
_entity.type
_entity.pdbx_description
1 polymer ?
#
loop_
_entity_poly.entity_id
_entity_poly.type
_entity_poly.pdbx_seq_one_letter_code
_entity_poly.pdbx_strand_id
1 'polypeptide(L)'
;MVRALYNTLISPPPPQKRVRSFFSTFALKNVTKSNFDSALEDLRRLIRDADFVAIDLEMTGVSSAPWRESFEFDSSDIQYLKVKDSAEKFAVIQFGVCPFRWDSLQKFFIAHPHNFYIFPHQEKPGNDQSYEFLCQTTSLDFLSKYQFDFNKCLSEGVSYSSRLQETIALKHLSSMCMDESFDSLSGSRKVGDMQFSRMEDVLFAERMKIKIREWRDGLLHGSNSNYIFPRTSNNSDKRYETTFFKNRPAFVLNGFTSHQKKLIQLVIENHFKDLAFVHVNIDETLCPRHLVVYTDSKEDMGLLMKEVKDCILKEAKRKVKSAAGFRNVIDLLSSEKKLIVGHNCFLDFAHIYGKFIGQLPCSAEEYATSLRNYFPYIMDTKVLLNANDSFQSSMKKSSTSLSKAFASVCPGIASGVKGYSLGCVEVEVQVDEKRFASLNYLLVWDSFHLMISACHWSIGSVTLWYF
;
A
#
# COMPACT_ATOMS: atom_id res chain seq x y z
N MET A 1 -40.31 42.73 32.73
CA MET A 1 -40.07 41.28 32.83
C MET A 1 -41.30 40.43 33.20
N VAL A 2 -42.40 40.99 33.75
CA VAL A 2 -43.67 40.25 33.98
C VAL A 2 -44.75 40.52 32.91
N ARG A 3 -44.45 41.33 31.88
CA ARG A 3 -45.36 41.59 30.73
C ARG A 3 -44.94 40.93 29.40
N ALA A 4 -43.84 40.16 29.40
CA ALA A 4 -43.35 39.45 28.21
C ALA A 4 -43.62 37.92 28.25
N LEU A 5 -44.20 37.41 29.34
CA LEU A 5 -44.47 35.98 29.53
C LEU A 5 -45.95 35.59 29.33
N TYR A 6 -46.84 36.53 29.00
CA TYR A 6 -48.28 36.25 28.86
C TYR A 6 -48.77 36.07 27.42
N ASN A 7 -47.98 36.45 26.41
CA ASN A 7 -48.42 36.43 25.01
C ASN A 7 -47.91 35.23 24.18
N THR A 8 -47.21 34.26 24.78
CA THR A 8 -46.66 33.09 24.06
C THR A 8 -47.50 31.81 24.22
N LEU A 9 -48.66 31.87 24.88
CA LEU A 9 -49.49 30.70 25.20
C LEU A 9 -50.78 30.56 24.38
N ILE A 10 -51.06 31.45 23.42
CA ILE A 10 -52.25 31.33 22.56
C ILE A 10 -51.91 31.74 21.13
N SER A 11 -51.29 30.83 20.36
CA SER A 11 -51.26 30.92 18.89
C SER A 11 -51.14 29.50 18.32
N PRO A 12 -51.96 29.13 17.32
CA PRO A 12 -51.90 27.80 16.71
C PRO A 12 -50.61 27.64 15.89
N PRO A 13 -50.08 26.41 15.75
CA PRO A 13 -48.82 26.19 15.04
C PRO A 13 -49.00 26.49 13.54
N PRO A 14 -47.99 27.09 12.87
CA PRO A 14 -48.05 27.32 11.43
C PRO A 14 -47.97 25.98 10.66
N PRO A 15 -48.51 25.92 9.43
CA PRO A 15 -48.59 24.67 8.67
C PRO A 15 -47.19 24.15 8.32
N GLN A 16 -46.97 22.86 8.55
CA GLN A 16 -45.74 22.14 8.22
C GLN A 16 -45.45 22.23 6.72
N LYS A 17 -44.47 23.05 6.34
CA LYS A 17 -43.84 22.93 5.01
C LYS A 17 -43.10 21.61 4.97
N ARG A 18 -43.48 20.72 4.04
CA ARG A 18 -42.73 19.50 3.70
C ARG A 18 -41.27 19.86 3.42
N VAL A 19 -40.39 19.60 4.39
CA VAL A 19 -38.94 19.61 4.17
C VAL A 19 -38.62 18.32 3.43
N ARG A 20 -38.30 18.42 2.13
CA ARG A 20 -37.62 17.34 1.42
C ARG A 20 -36.25 17.16 2.08
N SER A 21 -36.02 16.03 2.75
CA SER A 21 -34.71 15.69 3.32
C SER A 21 -33.71 15.42 2.20
N PHE A 22 -32.87 16.40 1.88
CA PHE A 22 -31.64 16.15 1.14
C PHE A 22 -30.67 15.45 2.10
N PHE A 23 -30.55 14.13 1.98
CA PHE A 23 -29.48 13.36 2.63
C PHE A 23 -28.16 13.69 1.92
N SER A 24 -27.30 14.51 2.53
CA SER A 24 -25.90 14.60 2.07
C SER A 24 -25.10 13.53 2.80
N THR A 25 -24.72 12.49 2.07
CA THR A 25 -23.76 11.47 2.51
C THR A 25 -22.45 12.14 2.92
N PHE A 26 -21.95 11.86 4.13
CA PHE A 26 -20.62 12.28 4.57
C PHE A 26 -19.58 11.80 3.54
N ALA A 27 -18.72 12.70 3.04
CA ALA A 27 -17.65 12.32 2.12
C ALA A 27 -16.51 11.70 2.91
N LEU A 28 -16.23 10.41 2.70
CA LEU A 28 -15.05 9.71 3.23
C LEU A 28 -14.00 9.55 2.14
N LYS A 29 -12.73 9.71 2.50
CA LYS A 29 -11.62 9.49 1.57
C LYS A 29 -11.34 7.99 1.45
N ASN A 30 -12.01 7.36 0.49
CA ASN A 30 -11.71 5.99 0.10
C ASN A 30 -10.46 5.96 -0.78
N VAL A 31 -9.43 5.27 -0.33
CA VAL A 31 -8.15 5.13 -1.01
C VAL A 31 -8.04 3.75 -1.64
N THR A 32 -7.76 3.71 -2.94
CA THR A 32 -7.52 2.52 -3.75
C THR A 32 -6.22 2.68 -4.54
N LYS A 33 -5.83 1.69 -5.34
CA LYS A 33 -4.62 1.74 -6.19
C LYS A 33 -4.54 3.02 -7.03
N SER A 34 -5.67 3.53 -7.54
CA SER A 34 -5.70 4.64 -8.49
C SER A 34 -5.38 6.00 -7.87
N ASN A 35 -5.66 6.19 -6.58
CA ASN A 35 -5.45 7.45 -5.85
C ASN A 35 -4.47 7.32 -4.67
N PHE A 36 -3.81 6.17 -4.51
CA PHE A 36 -2.94 5.88 -3.38
C PHE A 36 -1.79 6.88 -3.21
N ASP A 37 -1.06 7.19 -4.29
CA ASP A 37 0.12 8.06 -4.21
C ASP A 37 -0.25 9.49 -3.75
N SER A 38 -1.30 10.06 -4.35
CA SER A 38 -1.81 11.38 -3.95
C SER A 38 -2.36 11.36 -2.52
N ALA A 39 -3.10 10.33 -2.13
CA ALA A 39 -3.62 10.20 -0.77
C ALA A 39 -2.49 10.04 0.26
N LEU A 40 -1.40 9.35 -0.08
CA LEU A 40 -0.24 9.17 0.79
C LEU A 40 0.54 10.48 0.98
N GLU A 41 0.68 11.30 -0.05
CA GLU A 41 1.29 12.64 0.05
C GLU A 41 0.48 13.56 0.97
N ASP A 42 -0.84 13.57 0.84
CA ASP A 42 -1.74 14.31 1.72
C ASP A 42 -1.63 13.80 3.16
N LEU A 43 -1.74 12.49 3.35
CA LEU A 43 -1.72 11.84 4.66
C LEU A 43 -0.41 12.13 5.41
N ARG A 44 0.72 12.22 4.71
CA ARG A 44 2.03 12.57 5.30
C ARG A 44 1.98 13.90 6.02
N ARG A 45 1.36 14.92 5.42
CA ARG A 45 1.21 16.24 6.07
C ARG A 45 0.28 16.15 7.28
N LEU A 46 -0.83 15.43 7.14
CA LEU A 46 -1.84 15.31 8.18
C LEU A 46 -1.32 14.56 9.41
N ILE A 47 -0.56 13.47 9.24
CA ILE A 47 0.02 12.73 10.37
C ILE A 47 1.07 13.57 11.08
N ARG A 48 1.92 14.29 10.34
CA ARG A 48 2.95 15.15 10.94
C ARG A 48 2.33 16.23 11.83
N ASP A 49 1.25 16.85 11.36
CA ASP A 49 0.56 17.94 12.04
C ASP A 49 -0.46 17.44 13.10
N ALA A 50 -0.71 16.13 13.17
CA ALA A 50 -1.61 15.53 14.15
C ALA A 50 -0.98 15.36 15.54
N ASP A 51 -1.82 15.43 16.56
CA ASP A 51 -1.46 15.13 17.95
C ASP A 51 -1.44 13.62 18.20
N PHE A 52 -2.38 12.88 17.59
CA PHE A 52 -2.46 11.43 17.65
C PHE A 52 -3.19 10.87 16.42
N VAL A 53 -3.11 9.56 16.22
CA VAL A 53 -3.73 8.87 15.09
C VAL A 53 -4.55 7.69 15.60
N ALA A 54 -5.79 7.58 15.17
CA ALA A 54 -6.62 6.40 15.41
C ALA A 54 -6.55 5.43 14.24
N ILE A 55 -6.55 4.13 14.53
CA ILE A 55 -6.55 3.05 13.54
C ILE A 55 -7.61 1.99 13.84
N ASP A 56 -8.08 1.32 12.80
CA ASP A 56 -9.05 0.22 12.87
C ASP A 56 -8.93 -0.63 11.59
N LEU A 57 -9.07 -1.95 11.70
CA LEU A 57 -8.87 -2.86 10.57
C LEU A 57 -10.09 -3.76 10.35
N GLU A 58 -10.43 -3.98 9.08
CA GLU A 58 -11.40 -5.00 8.69
C GLU A 58 -10.68 -6.24 8.16
N MET A 59 -11.08 -7.39 8.68
CA MET A 59 -10.39 -8.67 8.48
C MET A 59 -11.32 -9.71 7.86
N THR A 60 -10.75 -10.66 7.13
CA THR A 60 -11.51 -11.77 6.52
C THR A 60 -12.00 -12.81 7.54
N GLY A 61 -11.51 -12.72 8.78
CA GLY A 61 -11.94 -13.55 9.92
C GLY A 61 -11.21 -13.15 11.20
N VAL A 62 -11.63 -13.72 12.33
CA VAL A 62 -11.14 -13.34 13.67
C VAL A 62 -10.60 -14.53 14.45
N SER A 63 -11.20 -15.72 14.31
CA SER A 63 -10.73 -16.94 14.97
C SER A 63 -10.83 -18.13 14.04
N SER A 64 -9.79 -18.97 14.02
CA SER A 64 -9.79 -20.16 13.15
C SER A 64 -10.63 -21.31 13.71
N ALA A 65 -10.91 -21.31 15.01
CA ALA A 65 -11.67 -22.37 15.68
C ALA A 65 -12.26 -21.87 17.02
N PRO A 66 -13.37 -22.45 17.50
CA PRO A 66 -14.01 -22.02 18.76
C PRO A 66 -13.07 -22.05 19.98
N TRP A 67 -12.20 -23.06 20.10
CA TRP A 67 -11.23 -23.15 21.20
C TRP A 67 -10.04 -22.18 21.09
N ARG A 68 -9.94 -21.44 19.98
CA ARG A 68 -8.94 -20.38 19.76
C ARG A 68 -9.49 -18.99 20.08
N GLU A 69 -10.74 -18.88 20.49
CA GLU A 69 -11.30 -17.62 20.99
C GLU A 69 -10.60 -17.18 22.29
N SER A 70 -10.54 -15.87 22.51
CA SER A 70 -9.96 -15.31 23.73
C SER A 70 -10.91 -15.52 24.91
N PHE A 71 -10.41 -16.10 25.99
CA PHE A 71 -11.15 -16.34 27.23
C PHE A 71 -10.57 -15.49 28.37
N GLU A 72 -11.38 -15.15 29.37
CA GLU A 72 -10.99 -14.29 30.49
C GLU A 72 -9.87 -14.87 31.36
N PHE A 73 -9.73 -16.19 31.38
CA PHE A 73 -8.72 -16.93 32.15
C PHE A 73 -7.48 -17.29 31.32
N ASP A 74 -7.38 -16.83 30.08
CA ASP A 74 -6.17 -17.01 29.28
C ASP A 74 -4.98 -16.28 29.93
N SER A 75 -3.83 -16.94 30.00
CA SER A 75 -2.58 -16.22 30.29
C SER A 75 -2.20 -15.33 29.10
N SER A 76 -1.37 -14.31 29.35
CA SER A 76 -0.88 -13.39 28.31
C SER A 76 -0.23 -14.13 27.13
N ASP A 77 0.52 -15.20 27.40
CA ASP A 77 1.16 -16.01 26.37
C ASP A 77 0.14 -16.78 25.52
N ILE A 78 -0.90 -17.34 26.15
CA ILE A 78 -1.97 -18.03 25.42
C ILE A 78 -2.78 -17.05 24.58
N GLN A 79 -3.09 -15.88 25.13
CA GLN A 79 -3.78 -14.83 24.39
C GLN A 79 -2.98 -14.39 23.16
N TYR A 80 -1.67 -14.20 23.31
CA TYR A 80 -0.78 -13.90 22.19
C TYR A 80 -0.78 -15.03 21.15
N LEU A 81 -0.65 -16.29 21.55
CA LEU A 81 -0.65 -17.41 20.60
C LEU A 81 -1.96 -17.54 19.82
N LYS A 82 -3.10 -17.22 20.44
CA LYS A 82 -4.41 -17.17 19.76
C LYS A 82 -4.49 -16.03 18.75
N VAL A 83 -4.04 -14.84 19.15
CA VAL A 83 -3.99 -13.66 18.27
C VAL A 83 -3.01 -13.88 17.10
N LYS A 84 -1.84 -14.47 17.36
CA LYS A 84 -0.85 -14.85 16.36
C LYS A 84 -1.44 -15.81 15.32
N ASP A 85 -2.11 -16.87 15.79
CA ASP A 85 -2.76 -17.86 14.92
C ASP A 85 -3.80 -17.21 13.99
N SER A 86 -4.60 -16.27 14.52
CA SER A 86 -5.55 -15.50 13.73
C SER A 86 -4.86 -14.60 12.69
N ALA A 87 -3.88 -13.80 13.14
CA ALA A 87 -3.16 -12.87 12.29
C ALA A 87 -2.36 -13.54 11.16
N GLU A 88 -1.90 -14.77 11.35
CA GLU A 88 -1.22 -15.56 10.33
C GLU A 88 -2.18 -16.09 9.26
N LYS A 89 -3.40 -16.50 9.65
CA LYS A 89 -4.37 -17.15 8.75
C LYS A 89 -5.27 -16.19 7.99
N PHE A 90 -5.71 -15.11 8.62
CA PHE A 90 -6.66 -14.18 8.01
C PHE A 90 -5.96 -13.00 7.32
N ALA A 91 -6.63 -12.39 6.36
CA ALA A 91 -6.17 -11.20 5.65
C ALA A 91 -6.83 -9.95 6.20
N VAL A 92 -6.13 -8.82 6.08
CA VAL A 92 -6.70 -7.49 6.27
C VAL A 92 -7.10 -6.98 4.88
N ILE A 93 -8.33 -6.51 4.76
CA ILE A 93 -8.92 -6.08 3.48
C ILE A 93 -9.25 -4.59 3.46
N GLN A 94 -9.32 -3.97 4.64
CA GLN A 94 -9.46 -2.54 4.77
C GLN A 94 -8.74 -2.03 6.01
N PHE A 95 -8.14 -0.85 5.90
CA PHE A 95 -7.38 -0.21 6.95
C PHE A 95 -7.85 1.24 7.13
N GLY A 96 -8.43 1.54 8.29
CA GLY A 96 -8.80 2.88 8.71
C GLY A 96 -7.60 3.61 9.34
N VAL A 97 -7.32 4.82 8.87
CA VAL A 97 -6.36 5.75 9.50
C VAL A 97 -7.03 7.10 9.67
N CYS A 98 -7.05 7.65 10.87
CA CYS A 98 -7.60 8.99 11.12
C CYS A 98 -6.66 9.78 12.02
N PRO A 99 -5.87 10.71 11.45
CA PRO A 99 -5.13 11.69 12.22
C PRO A 99 -6.07 12.71 12.87
N PHE A 100 -5.74 13.11 14.10
CA PHE A 100 -6.47 14.11 14.87
C PHE A 100 -5.57 15.25 15.28
N ARG A 101 -6.04 16.48 15.03
CA ARG A 101 -5.34 17.71 15.38
C ARG A 101 -6.21 18.59 16.27
N TRP A 102 -5.67 19.04 17.39
CA TRP A 102 -6.29 20.00 18.29
C TRP A 102 -6.20 21.41 17.71
N ASP A 103 -7.35 22.07 17.56
CA ASP A 103 -7.41 23.50 17.30
C ASP A 103 -7.51 24.26 18.64
N SER A 104 -6.40 24.86 19.07
CA SER A 104 -6.32 25.57 20.34
C SER A 104 -7.13 26.87 20.38
N LEU A 105 -7.44 27.45 19.23
CA LEU A 105 -8.21 28.69 19.10
C LEU A 105 -9.71 28.40 19.18
N GLN A 106 -10.15 27.40 18.41
CA GLN A 106 -11.57 27.04 18.32
C GLN A 106 -11.98 26.00 19.37
N LYS A 107 -11.02 25.40 20.09
CA LYS A 107 -11.22 24.40 21.15
C LYS A 107 -11.98 23.16 20.65
N PHE A 108 -11.60 22.64 19.48
CA PHE A 108 -12.17 21.41 18.92
C PHE A 108 -11.08 20.57 18.23
N PHE A 109 -11.31 19.27 18.03
CA PHE A 109 -10.42 18.42 17.25
C PHE A 109 -10.85 18.40 15.78
N ILE A 110 -9.88 18.37 14.88
CA ILE A 110 -10.11 18.13 13.46
C ILE A 110 -9.67 16.69 13.16
N ALA A 111 -10.58 15.93 12.56
CA ALA A 111 -10.43 14.55 12.17
C ALA A 111 -10.25 14.43 10.65
N HIS A 112 -9.31 13.59 10.22
CA HIS A 112 -9.07 13.32 8.81
C HIS A 112 -9.18 11.82 8.50
N PRO A 113 -10.39 11.25 8.37
CA PRO A 113 -10.57 9.82 8.17
C PRO A 113 -10.18 9.40 6.75
N HIS A 114 -9.30 8.40 6.67
CA HIS A 114 -8.86 7.75 5.44
C HIS A 114 -9.17 6.26 5.53
N ASN A 115 -9.78 5.74 4.47
CA ASN A 115 -10.18 4.36 4.39
C ASN A 115 -9.45 3.67 3.24
N PHE A 116 -8.44 2.87 3.55
CA PHE A 116 -7.61 2.21 2.55
C PHE A 116 -8.16 0.82 2.26
N TYR A 117 -8.55 0.58 1.01
CA TYR A 117 -8.77 -0.78 0.52
C TYR A 117 -7.43 -1.40 0.21
N ILE A 118 -7.14 -2.55 0.82
CA ILE A 118 -5.86 -3.24 0.66
C ILE A 118 -6.09 -4.69 0.26
N PHE A 119 -5.20 -5.25 -0.54
CA PHE A 119 -5.31 -6.64 -0.95
C PHE A 119 -3.92 -7.23 -1.25
N PRO A 120 -3.61 -8.46 -0.81
CA PRO A 120 -2.31 -9.09 -1.06
C PRO A 120 -2.18 -9.51 -2.54
N HIS A 121 -1.94 -8.54 -3.43
CA HIS A 121 -1.71 -8.80 -4.85
C HIS A 121 -0.21 -8.99 -5.13
N GLN A 122 0.13 -9.96 -5.97
CA GLN A 122 1.48 -10.07 -6.51
C GLN A 122 1.62 -9.18 -7.74
N GLU A 123 2.44 -8.14 -7.65
CA GLU A 123 2.79 -7.30 -8.81
C GLU A 123 3.95 -7.87 -9.64
N LYS A 124 4.50 -9.04 -9.26
CA LYS A 124 5.64 -9.65 -9.94
C LYS A 124 5.21 -10.86 -10.78
N PRO A 125 5.34 -10.82 -12.12
CA PRO A 125 5.31 -12.04 -12.92
C PRO A 125 6.55 -12.89 -12.61
N GLY A 126 6.36 -14.14 -12.17
CA GLY A 126 7.42 -15.14 -12.06
C GLY A 126 7.86 -15.60 -10.66
N ASN A 127 7.11 -15.31 -9.59
CA ASN A 127 7.34 -15.89 -8.27
C ASN A 127 6.10 -16.66 -7.80
N ASP A 128 6.11 -18.00 -7.95
CA ASP A 128 5.00 -18.95 -7.77
C ASP A 128 4.44 -19.09 -6.33
N GLN A 129 4.72 -18.14 -5.42
CA GLN A 129 4.13 -18.17 -4.08
C GLN A 129 2.71 -17.60 -4.09
N SER A 130 1.72 -18.44 -4.37
CA SER A 130 0.32 -18.12 -4.16
C SER A 130 0.10 -17.59 -2.74
N TYR A 131 -0.42 -16.36 -2.61
CA TYR A 131 -0.86 -15.85 -1.32
C TYR A 131 -2.20 -16.51 -0.98
N GLU A 132 -2.19 -17.31 0.07
CA GLU A 132 -3.37 -17.97 0.59
C GLU A 132 -3.73 -17.34 1.95
N PHE A 133 -5.02 -17.13 2.15
CA PHE A 133 -5.57 -16.70 3.43
C PHE A 133 -6.93 -17.34 3.63
N LEU A 134 -7.35 -17.47 4.88
CA LEU A 134 -8.65 -17.99 5.24
C LEU A 134 -9.70 -16.88 5.23
N CYS A 135 -10.94 -17.28 4.98
CA CYS A 135 -12.12 -16.43 5.14
C CYS A 135 -13.11 -17.11 6.08
N GLN A 136 -13.51 -16.39 7.12
CA GLN A 136 -14.56 -16.82 8.03
C GLN A 136 -15.91 -16.34 7.49
N THR A 137 -16.84 -17.27 7.26
CA THR A 137 -18.14 -16.96 6.65
C THR A 137 -18.94 -15.94 7.44
N THR A 138 -18.91 -16.01 8.77
CA THR A 138 -19.60 -15.04 9.64
C THR A 138 -19.03 -13.63 9.53
N SER A 139 -17.71 -13.49 9.31
CA SER A 139 -17.06 -12.20 9.15
C SER A 139 -17.38 -11.60 7.77
N LEU A 140 -17.36 -12.41 6.71
CA LEU A 140 -17.78 -11.96 5.38
C LEU A 140 -19.26 -11.57 5.33
N ASP A 141 -20.14 -12.34 5.98
CA ASP A 141 -21.56 -12.02 6.10
C ASP A 141 -21.78 -10.70 6.87
N PHE A 142 -21.06 -10.50 7.98
CA PHE A 142 -21.07 -9.24 8.73
C PHE A 142 -20.66 -8.04 7.85
N LEU A 143 -19.51 -8.14 7.17
CA LEU A 143 -19.04 -7.08 6.28
C LEU A 143 -20.00 -6.80 5.12
N SER A 144 -20.60 -7.85 4.55
CA SER A 144 -21.63 -7.73 3.51
C SER A 144 -22.87 -6.98 4.02
N LYS A 145 -23.34 -7.28 5.23
CA LYS A 145 -24.46 -6.56 5.88
C LYS A 145 -24.19 -5.07 6.02
N TYR A 146 -22.94 -4.69 6.25
CA TYR A 146 -22.50 -3.28 6.32
C TYR A 146 -22.02 -2.72 4.98
N GLN A 147 -22.40 -3.35 3.86
CA GLN A 147 -22.16 -2.87 2.50
C GLN A 147 -20.68 -2.72 2.16
N PHE A 148 -19.81 -3.57 2.72
CA PHE A 148 -18.42 -3.64 2.31
C PHE A 148 -18.30 -4.01 0.83
N ASP A 149 -17.56 -3.22 0.07
CA ASP A 149 -17.35 -3.44 -1.37
C ASP A 149 -16.18 -4.39 -1.62
N PHE A 150 -16.48 -5.69 -1.66
CA PHE A 150 -15.49 -6.73 -1.97
C PHE A 150 -14.93 -6.62 -3.39
N ASN A 151 -15.73 -6.17 -4.37
CA ASN A 151 -15.26 -6.04 -5.75
C ASN A 151 -14.20 -4.96 -5.86
N LYS A 152 -14.44 -3.82 -5.21
CA LYS A 152 -13.46 -2.73 -5.11
C LYS A 152 -12.20 -3.16 -4.37
N CYS A 153 -12.35 -3.91 -3.27
CA CYS A 153 -11.20 -4.48 -2.55
C CYS A 153 -10.34 -5.39 -3.44
N LEU A 154 -10.96 -6.31 -4.17
CA LEU A 154 -10.26 -7.30 -4.98
C LEU A 154 -9.60 -6.69 -6.23
N SER A 155 -10.31 -5.80 -6.92
CA SER A 155 -9.83 -5.19 -8.16
C SER A 155 -8.87 -4.02 -7.90
N GLU A 156 -9.23 -3.13 -6.99
CA GLU A 156 -8.53 -1.86 -6.74
C GLU A 156 -7.82 -1.78 -5.38
N GLY A 157 -7.80 -2.85 -4.56
CA GLY A 157 -7.14 -2.83 -3.25
C GLY A 157 -5.63 -2.70 -3.36
N VAL A 158 -5.05 -1.71 -2.69
CA VAL A 158 -3.59 -1.41 -2.73
C VAL A 158 -2.80 -2.66 -2.30
N SER A 159 -1.82 -3.04 -3.13
CA SER A 159 -0.92 -4.16 -2.85
C SER A 159 -0.02 -3.84 -1.66
N TYR A 160 0.63 -4.84 -1.08
CA TYR A 160 1.65 -4.61 -0.06
C TYR A 160 2.67 -5.74 -0.02
N SER A 161 3.87 -5.42 0.46
CA SER A 161 4.91 -6.39 0.78
C SER A 161 5.57 -6.02 2.09
N SER A 162 5.89 -7.01 2.93
CA SER A 162 6.49 -6.75 4.25
C SER A 162 7.97 -6.35 4.17
N ARG A 163 8.51 -5.74 5.23
CA ARG A 163 9.97 -5.43 5.32
C ARG A 163 10.84 -6.68 5.19
N LEU A 164 10.40 -7.80 5.77
CA LEU A 164 11.09 -9.08 5.62
C LEU A 164 11.11 -9.56 4.17
N GLN A 165 9.97 -9.51 3.48
CA GLN A 165 9.88 -9.91 2.06
C GLN A 165 10.73 -9.02 1.16
N GLU A 166 10.71 -7.69 1.38
CA GLU A 166 11.58 -6.77 0.65
C GLU A 166 13.06 -7.12 0.88
N THR A 167 13.45 -7.33 2.13
CA THR A 167 14.85 -7.66 2.50
C THR A 167 15.30 -8.96 1.86
N ILE A 168 14.47 -10.00 1.90
CA ILE A 168 14.72 -11.29 1.25
C ILE A 168 14.87 -11.08 -0.26
N ALA A 169 13.95 -10.36 -0.90
CA ALA A 169 14.02 -10.08 -2.33
C ALA A 169 15.29 -9.30 -2.73
N LEU A 170 15.69 -8.29 -1.95
CA LEU A 170 16.92 -7.52 -2.19
C LEU A 170 18.20 -8.36 -1.98
N LYS A 171 18.20 -9.25 -0.99
CA LYS A 171 19.30 -10.21 -0.76
C LYS A 171 19.43 -11.19 -1.92
N HIS A 172 18.32 -11.78 -2.39
CA HIS A 172 18.34 -12.66 -3.56
C HIS A 172 18.86 -11.93 -4.81
N LEU A 173 18.40 -10.71 -5.08
CA LEU A 173 18.92 -9.90 -6.20
C LEU A 173 20.42 -9.64 -6.10
N SER A 174 20.94 -9.42 -4.88
CA SER A 174 22.36 -9.18 -4.65
C SER A 174 23.19 -10.46 -4.78
N SER A 175 22.67 -11.60 -4.34
CA SER A 175 23.29 -12.92 -4.48
C SER A 175 23.37 -13.37 -5.94
N MET A 176 22.30 -13.16 -6.72
CA MET A 176 22.26 -13.45 -8.16
C MET A 176 23.26 -12.60 -8.97
N CYS A 177 23.75 -11.49 -8.40
CA CYS A 177 24.76 -10.65 -9.04
C CYS A 177 26.20 -11.16 -8.79
N MET A 178 26.41 -11.92 -7.71
CA MET A 178 27.72 -12.47 -7.33
C MET A 178 27.98 -13.83 -7.98
N ASP A 179 26.93 -14.59 -8.29
CA ASP A 179 27.05 -15.78 -9.15
C ASP A 179 27.17 -15.35 -10.62
N GLU A 180 28.11 -15.96 -11.35
CA GLU A 180 28.27 -15.75 -12.81
C GLU A 180 27.09 -16.28 -13.66
N SER A 181 26.01 -16.77 -13.03
CA SER A 181 24.83 -17.36 -13.67
C SER A 181 23.76 -16.31 -14.08
N PHE A 182 24.20 -15.20 -14.66
CA PHE A 182 23.34 -14.09 -15.12
C PHE A 182 22.35 -14.46 -16.25
N ASP A 183 22.44 -15.69 -16.76
CA ASP A 183 21.56 -16.30 -17.76
C ASP A 183 20.06 -16.27 -17.39
N SER A 184 19.74 -16.23 -16.09
CA SER A 184 18.35 -16.33 -15.61
C SER A 184 17.57 -15.01 -15.62
N LEU A 185 18.24 -13.84 -15.55
CA LEU A 185 17.59 -12.51 -15.50
C LEU A 185 17.46 -11.84 -16.87
N SER A 186 18.33 -12.18 -17.82
CA SER A 186 18.25 -11.71 -19.22
C SER A 186 17.32 -12.56 -20.09
N GLY A 187 16.73 -13.63 -19.54
CA GLY A 187 16.04 -14.65 -20.33
C GLY A 187 16.99 -15.48 -21.21
N SER A 188 18.30 -15.29 -21.06
CA SER A 188 19.34 -16.02 -21.75
C SER A 188 19.57 -17.35 -21.04
N ARG A 189 18.67 -18.33 -21.18
CA ARG A 189 19.16 -19.71 -21.01
C ARG A 189 20.30 -19.88 -22.01
N LYS A 190 21.51 -20.26 -21.59
CA LYS A 190 22.51 -20.86 -22.49
C LYS A 190 21.75 -21.77 -23.45
N VAL A 191 21.66 -21.33 -24.71
CA VAL A 191 20.94 -22.05 -25.74
C VAL A 191 21.85 -23.19 -26.18
N GLY A 192 22.03 -24.16 -25.29
CA GLY A 192 22.54 -25.47 -25.64
C GLY A 192 21.50 -26.13 -26.53
N ASP A 193 21.85 -26.30 -27.80
CA ASP A 193 21.13 -27.08 -28.82
C ASP A 193 19.74 -26.60 -29.27
N MET A 194 19.56 -25.30 -29.51
CA MET A 194 18.50 -24.89 -30.45
C MET A 194 19.02 -25.02 -31.89
N GLN A 195 19.01 -26.25 -32.42
CA GLN A 195 19.20 -26.48 -33.85
C GLN A 195 18.15 -25.69 -34.62
N PHE A 196 18.57 -24.98 -35.68
CA PHE A 196 17.66 -24.34 -36.63
C PHE A 196 16.79 -25.41 -37.29
N SER A 197 15.65 -25.74 -36.68
CA SER A 197 14.82 -26.88 -37.09
C SER A 197 13.94 -26.56 -38.28
N ARG A 198 13.67 -25.27 -38.53
CA ARG A 198 12.83 -24.77 -39.61
C ARG A 198 13.64 -23.97 -40.62
N MET A 199 13.39 -24.20 -41.90
CA MET A 199 14.01 -23.44 -43.00
C MET A 199 13.78 -21.93 -42.86
N GLU A 200 12.63 -21.52 -42.34
CA GLU A 200 12.29 -20.12 -42.07
C GLU A 200 13.25 -19.47 -41.07
N ASP A 201 13.63 -20.20 -40.01
CA ASP A 201 14.55 -19.71 -38.98
C ASP A 201 15.97 -19.57 -39.52
N VAL A 202 16.42 -20.52 -40.37
CA VAL A 202 17.72 -20.44 -41.07
C VAL A 202 17.77 -19.21 -41.97
N LEU A 203 16.76 -19.04 -42.81
CA LEU A 203 16.67 -17.89 -43.73
C LEU A 203 16.58 -16.57 -42.96
N PHE A 204 15.85 -16.53 -41.85
CA PHE A 204 15.79 -15.35 -40.98
C PHE A 204 17.14 -15.05 -40.34
N ALA A 205 17.81 -16.05 -39.77
CA ALA A 205 19.12 -15.92 -39.14
C ALA A 205 20.17 -15.41 -40.13
N GLU A 206 20.22 -15.96 -41.35
CA GLU A 206 21.16 -15.48 -42.37
C GLU A 206 20.85 -14.05 -42.83
N ARG A 207 19.57 -13.69 -43.00
CA ARG A 207 19.20 -12.29 -43.28
C ARG A 207 19.65 -11.34 -42.16
N MET A 208 19.48 -11.73 -40.90
CA MET A 208 19.90 -10.92 -39.76
C MET A 208 21.42 -10.83 -39.65
N LYS A 209 22.14 -11.91 -39.94
CA LYS A 209 23.61 -11.92 -39.99
C LYS A 209 24.16 -10.97 -41.03
N ILE A 210 23.58 -10.93 -42.24
CA ILE A 210 23.97 -9.99 -43.29
C ILE A 210 23.72 -8.56 -42.84
N LYS A 211 22.51 -8.24 -42.36
CA LYS A 211 22.17 -6.87 -41.91
C LYS A 211 23.04 -6.37 -40.76
N ILE A 212 23.30 -7.21 -39.76
CA ILE A 212 24.14 -6.84 -38.61
C ILE A 212 25.59 -6.62 -39.04
N ARG A 213 26.09 -7.42 -39.98
CA ARG A 213 27.42 -7.23 -40.58
C ARG A 213 27.51 -5.91 -41.33
N GLU A 214 26.54 -5.60 -42.20
CA GLU A 214 26.49 -4.35 -42.95
C GLU A 214 26.49 -3.13 -42.01
N TRP A 215 25.69 -3.17 -40.94
CA TRP A 215 25.66 -2.11 -39.93
C TRP A 215 27.03 -1.95 -39.24
N ARG A 216 27.61 -3.05 -38.78
CA ARG A 216 28.90 -3.07 -38.08
C ARG A 216 30.05 -2.58 -38.98
N ASP A 217 30.12 -3.07 -40.21
CA ASP A 217 31.18 -2.69 -41.16
C ASP A 217 31.03 -1.20 -41.56
N GLY A 218 29.79 -0.69 -41.61
CA GLY A 218 29.50 0.73 -41.77
C GLY A 218 30.04 1.61 -40.64
N LEU A 219 30.08 1.12 -39.39
CA LEU A 219 30.71 1.83 -38.26
C LEU A 219 32.24 1.90 -38.40
N LEU A 220 32.86 0.84 -38.91
CA LEU A 220 34.32 0.70 -39.00
C LEU A 220 34.95 1.46 -40.18
N HIS A 221 34.17 1.76 -41.23
CA HIS A 221 34.68 2.38 -42.48
C HIS A 221 34.43 3.89 -42.59
N GLY A 222 34.07 4.56 -41.49
CA GLY A 222 33.70 5.97 -41.43
C GLY A 222 34.86 6.98 -41.45
N SER A 223 35.74 6.95 -42.46
CA SER A 223 36.64 8.09 -42.71
C SER A 223 36.87 8.48 -44.17
N ASN A 224 36.33 7.76 -45.17
CA ASN A 224 36.64 8.12 -46.58
C ASN A 224 35.55 7.86 -47.64
N SER A 225 34.29 7.68 -47.25
CA SER A 225 33.20 7.63 -48.24
C SER A 225 31.95 8.27 -47.66
N ASN A 226 31.24 9.03 -48.49
CA ASN A 226 29.94 9.67 -48.24
C ASN A 226 28.81 8.64 -48.01
N TYR A 227 29.01 7.67 -47.11
CA TYR A 227 27.92 6.89 -46.56
C TYR A 227 27.23 7.75 -45.51
N ILE A 228 26.32 8.59 -46.00
CA ILE A 228 25.19 9.07 -45.23
C ILE A 228 24.59 7.83 -44.56
N PHE A 229 24.67 7.73 -43.21
CA PHE A 229 23.75 6.89 -42.45
C PHE A 229 22.39 7.05 -43.13
N PRO A 230 21.74 6.01 -43.66
CA PRO A 230 20.49 6.23 -44.37
C PRO A 230 19.52 6.82 -43.38
N ARG A 231 19.40 8.16 -43.43
CA ARG A 231 18.27 8.92 -42.96
C ARG A 231 17.19 8.45 -43.91
N THR A 232 16.55 7.35 -43.51
CA THR A 232 15.60 6.54 -44.25
C THR A 232 14.81 7.43 -45.21
N SER A 233 15.28 7.50 -46.46
CA SER A 233 14.57 8.22 -47.50
C SER A 233 13.35 7.37 -47.80
N ASN A 234 12.21 7.87 -47.35
CA ASN A 234 10.85 7.44 -47.67
C ASN A 234 10.41 6.07 -47.09
N ASN A 235 9.95 6.15 -45.84
CA ASN A 235 8.72 5.50 -45.33
C ASN A 235 8.58 3.97 -45.53
N SER A 236 9.00 3.15 -44.53
CA SER A 236 8.20 1.99 -44.03
C SER A 236 8.84 1.13 -42.93
N ASP A 237 10.18 1.08 -42.74
CA ASP A 237 10.78 0.11 -41.80
C ASP A 237 11.39 0.77 -40.55
N LYS A 238 10.54 1.20 -39.60
CA LYS A 238 10.93 1.72 -38.26
C LYS A 238 11.62 0.67 -37.34
N ARG A 239 12.03 -0.48 -37.91
CA ARG A 239 12.53 -1.63 -37.17
C ARG A 239 14.02 -1.56 -36.84
N TYR A 240 14.76 -0.68 -37.50
CA TYR A 240 16.21 -0.61 -37.46
C TYR A 240 16.65 0.85 -37.28
N GLU A 241 17.04 1.20 -36.06
CA GLU A 241 17.49 2.56 -35.71
C GLU A 241 18.85 2.45 -35.02
N THR A 242 19.83 3.24 -35.46
CA THR A 242 21.11 3.36 -34.76
C THR A 242 20.97 4.41 -33.68
N THR A 243 21.38 4.06 -32.47
CA THR A 243 21.39 4.91 -31.29
C THR A 243 22.72 4.77 -30.56
N PHE A 244 22.85 5.43 -29.42
CA PHE A 244 23.97 5.22 -28.51
C PHE A 244 23.45 4.63 -27.21
N PHE A 245 24.06 3.53 -26.77
CA PHE A 245 23.90 3.07 -25.39
C PHE A 245 25.10 3.54 -24.60
N LYS A 246 24.86 4.50 -23.69
CA LYS A 246 25.93 5.28 -23.05
C LYS A 246 26.76 5.99 -24.13
N ASN A 247 28.00 5.58 -24.34
CA ASN A 247 28.92 6.14 -25.33
C ASN A 247 29.24 5.16 -26.47
N ARG A 248 28.52 4.02 -26.55
CA ARG A 248 28.78 2.97 -27.54
C ARG A 248 27.71 2.96 -28.63
N PRO A 249 28.08 2.82 -29.92
CA PRO A 249 27.12 2.64 -31.00
C PRO A 249 26.25 1.41 -30.73
N ALA A 250 24.94 1.59 -30.86
CA ALA A 250 23.95 0.55 -30.59
C ALA A 250 22.89 0.49 -31.70
N PHE A 251 22.42 -0.71 -31.97
CA PHE A 251 21.39 -1.02 -32.95
C PHE A 251 20.11 -1.45 -32.24
N VAL A 252 19.03 -0.67 -32.38
CA VAL A 252 17.75 -0.95 -31.74
C VAL A 252 16.97 -1.97 -32.56
N LEU A 253 16.48 -3.01 -31.88
CA LEU A 253 15.66 -4.07 -32.49
C LEU A 253 14.17 -3.85 -32.16
N ASN A 254 13.45 -3.22 -33.08
CA ASN A 254 12.00 -2.96 -32.93
C ASN A 254 11.16 -3.96 -33.74
N GLY A 255 9.99 -4.35 -33.23
CA GLY A 255 9.00 -5.12 -33.99
C GLY A 255 9.31 -6.61 -34.22
N PHE A 256 10.22 -7.20 -33.42
CA PHE A 256 10.53 -8.64 -33.48
C PHE A 256 9.78 -9.44 -32.40
N THR A 257 9.38 -10.66 -32.73
CA THR A 257 8.80 -11.60 -31.76
C THR A 257 9.85 -12.12 -30.79
N SER A 258 9.42 -12.70 -29.64
CA SER A 258 10.34 -13.32 -28.68
C SER A 258 11.19 -14.44 -29.29
N HIS A 259 10.63 -15.21 -30.24
CA HIS A 259 11.37 -16.23 -30.98
C HIS A 259 12.43 -15.61 -31.90
N GLN A 260 12.07 -14.60 -32.68
CA GLN A 260 13.00 -13.89 -33.57
C GLN A 260 14.15 -13.22 -32.80
N LYS A 261 13.86 -12.64 -31.64
CA LYS A 261 14.89 -12.04 -30.77
C LYS A 261 15.91 -13.07 -30.28
N LYS A 262 15.47 -14.28 -29.92
CA LYS A 262 16.37 -15.39 -29.55
C LYS A 262 17.25 -15.81 -30.74
N LEU A 263 16.69 -15.88 -31.94
CA LEU A 263 17.47 -16.16 -33.15
C LEU A 263 18.51 -15.07 -33.42
N ILE A 264 18.17 -13.79 -33.22
CA ILE A 264 19.11 -12.68 -33.37
C ILE A 264 20.23 -12.77 -32.33
N GLN A 265 19.90 -13.07 -31.07
CA GLN A 265 20.88 -13.29 -30.01
C GLN A 265 21.87 -14.41 -30.40
N LEU A 266 21.37 -15.56 -30.87
CA LEU A 266 22.20 -16.66 -31.37
C LEU A 266 23.12 -16.25 -32.52
N VAL A 267 22.62 -15.44 -33.48
CA VAL A 267 23.42 -14.96 -34.60
C VAL A 267 24.57 -14.08 -34.09
N ILE A 268 24.31 -13.21 -33.12
CA ILE A 268 25.32 -12.32 -32.54
C ILE A 268 26.39 -13.14 -31.82
N GLU A 269 25.98 -14.00 -30.89
CA GLU A 269 26.89 -14.82 -30.07
C GLU A 269 27.78 -15.76 -30.91
N ASN A 270 27.27 -16.30 -32.01
CA ASN A 270 28.01 -17.25 -32.84
C ASN A 270 28.90 -16.60 -33.91
N HIS A 271 28.57 -15.39 -34.39
CA HIS A 271 29.24 -14.81 -35.56
C HIS A 271 30.00 -13.51 -35.28
N PHE A 272 29.79 -12.86 -34.14
CA PHE A 272 30.36 -11.54 -33.83
C PHE A 272 30.96 -11.54 -32.42
N LYS A 273 32.26 -11.23 -32.31
CA LYS A 273 32.98 -11.18 -31.02
C LYS A 273 32.95 -9.80 -30.37
N ASP A 274 32.66 -8.80 -31.19
CA ASP A 274 32.69 -7.37 -30.94
C ASP A 274 31.28 -6.77 -30.77
N LEU A 275 30.24 -7.61 -30.79
CA LEU A 275 28.86 -7.22 -30.61
C LEU A 275 28.24 -7.93 -29.40
N ALA A 276 27.48 -7.18 -28.61
CA ALA A 276 26.73 -7.69 -27.47
C ALA A 276 25.23 -7.53 -27.72
N PHE A 277 24.46 -8.59 -27.49
CA PHE A 277 23.00 -8.49 -27.41
C PHE A 277 22.59 -8.11 -25.97
N VAL A 278 21.93 -6.96 -25.82
CA VAL A 278 21.61 -6.38 -24.51
C VAL A 278 20.10 -6.11 -24.42
N HIS A 279 19.53 -6.40 -23.25
CA HIS A 279 18.15 -6.08 -22.92
C HIS A 279 18.11 -5.12 -21.73
N VAL A 280 17.75 -3.86 -21.98
CA VAL A 280 17.77 -2.79 -20.98
C VAL A 280 16.60 -1.83 -21.20
N ASN A 281 16.08 -1.29 -20.10
CA ASN A 281 15.13 -0.20 -20.17
C ASN A 281 15.90 1.13 -20.19
N ILE A 282 15.87 1.83 -21.32
CA ILE A 282 16.71 3.02 -21.57
C ILE A 282 16.05 4.28 -21.01
N ASP A 283 14.72 4.33 -21.00
CA ASP A 283 13.92 5.48 -20.58
C ASP A 283 12.90 5.05 -19.50
N GLU A 284 12.31 6.00 -18.77
CA GLU A 284 11.19 5.76 -17.85
C GLU A 284 9.93 5.20 -18.54
N THR A 285 9.97 5.06 -19.88
CA THR A 285 8.95 4.34 -20.65
C THR A 285 8.95 2.85 -20.27
N LEU A 286 7.77 2.30 -20.01
CA LEU A 286 7.55 0.94 -19.50
C LEU A 286 7.95 -0.21 -20.45
N CYS A 287 8.59 0.06 -21.60
CA CYS A 287 8.93 -0.95 -22.61
C CYS A 287 10.44 -1.18 -22.70
N PRO A 288 10.95 -2.34 -22.24
CA PRO A 288 12.37 -2.64 -22.35
C PRO A 288 12.77 -2.78 -23.82
N ARG A 289 13.96 -2.27 -24.17
CA ARG A 289 14.50 -2.28 -25.53
C ARG A 289 15.55 -3.38 -25.66
N HIS A 290 15.57 -4.01 -26.84
CA HIS A 290 16.62 -4.93 -27.23
C HIS A 290 17.61 -4.19 -28.13
N LEU A 291 18.89 -4.25 -27.76
CA LEU A 291 19.97 -3.55 -28.43
C LEU A 291 21.05 -4.53 -28.86
N VAL A 292 21.70 -4.25 -29.98
CA VAL A 292 23.00 -4.83 -30.32
C VAL A 292 24.04 -3.74 -30.16
N VAL A 293 24.95 -3.88 -29.21
CA VAL A 293 25.93 -2.84 -28.86
C VAL A 293 27.30 -3.25 -29.39
N TYR A 294 27.97 -2.33 -30.09
CA TYR A 294 29.33 -2.52 -30.54
C TYR A 294 30.34 -2.17 -29.44
N THR A 295 31.43 -2.93 -29.37
CA THR A 295 32.51 -2.77 -28.39
C THR A 295 33.86 -2.85 -29.08
N ASP A 296 34.79 -1.96 -28.73
CA ASP A 296 36.09 -1.85 -29.39
C ASP A 296 37.09 -2.94 -28.94
N SER A 297 36.94 -3.46 -27.71
CA SER A 297 37.86 -4.44 -27.13
C SER A 297 37.15 -5.43 -26.20
N LYS A 298 37.87 -6.48 -25.78
CA LYS A 298 37.35 -7.45 -24.80
C LYS A 298 37.16 -6.82 -23.42
N GLU A 299 38.03 -5.89 -23.05
CA GLU A 299 37.91 -5.12 -21.82
C GLU A 299 36.66 -4.24 -21.86
N ASP A 300 36.40 -3.58 -23.00
CA ASP A 300 35.20 -2.78 -23.19
C ASP A 300 33.91 -3.63 -23.15
N MET A 301 33.94 -4.84 -23.73
CA MET A 301 32.87 -5.82 -23.59
C MET A 301 32.61 -6.19 -22.12
N GLY A 302 33.67 -6.40 -21.34
CA GLY A 302 33.56 -6.66 -19.90
C GLY A 302 32.93 -5.49 -19.13
N LEU A 303 33.33 -4.25 -19.46
CA LEU A 303 32.74 -3.03 -18.89
C LEU A 303 31.26 -2.87 -19.26
N LEU A 304 30.92 -3.08 -20.54
CA LEU A 304 29.53 -3.05 -21.02
C LEU A 304 28.67 -4.05 -20.25
N MET A 305 29.12 -5.30 -20.11
CA MET A 305 28.36 -6.32 -19.39
C MET A 305 28.17 -5.95 -17.92
N LYS A 306 29.16 -5.35 -17.27
CA LYS A 306 29.03 -4.82 -15.91
C LYS A 306 28.00 -3.69 -15.84
N GLU A 307 28.06 -2.71 -16.73
CA GLU A 307 27.10 -1.60 -16.80
C GLU A 307 25.66 -2.09 -17.03
N VAL A 308 25.47 -3.09 -17.89
CA VAL A 308 24.17 -3.72 -18.16
C VAL A 308 23.63 -4.43 -16.91
N LYS A 309 24.48 -5.20 -16.22
CA LYS A 309 24.13 -5.86 -14.95
C LYS A 309 23.70 -4.82 -13.91
N ASP A 310 24.45 -3.73 -13.76
CA ASP A 310 24.13 -2.66 -12.82
C ASP A 310 22.79 -1.98 -13.17
N CYS A 311 22.49 -1.78 -14.46
CA CYS A 311 21.21 -1.22 -14.91
C CYS A 311 20.03 -2.14 -14.57
N ILE A 312 20.14 -3.43 -14.89
CA ILE A 312 19.11 -4.44 -14.60
C ILE A 312 18.90 -4.55 -13.08
N LEU A 313 19.98 -4.58 -12.30
CA LEU A 313 19.90 -4.65 -10.84
C LEU A 313 19.24 -3.40 -10.26
N LYS A 314 19.58 -2.21 -10.75
CA LYS A 314 18.96 -0.95 -10.33
C LYS A 314 17.45 -0.96 -10.62
N GLU A 315 17.05 -1.43 -11.79
CA GLU A 315 15.63 -1.57 -12.15
C GLU A 315 14.91 -2.60 -11.27
N ALA A 316 15.51 -3.77 -11.05
CA ALA A 316 14.94 -4.81 -10.19
C ALA A 316 14.79 -4.32 -8.75
N LYS A 317 15.80 -3.62 -8.20
CA LYS A 317 15.73 -2.98 -6.88
C LYS A 317 14.63 -1.93 -6.81
N ARG A 318 14.45 -1.12 -7.86
CA ARG A 318 13.36 -0.14 -7.95
C ARG A 318 11.99 -0.83 -7.93
N LYS A 319 11.80 -1.90 -8.70
CA LYS A 319 10.56 -2.70 -8.72
C LYS A 319 10.25 -3.35 -7.36
N VAL A 320 11.28 -3.84 -6.67
CA VAL A 320 11.12 -4.38 -5.30
C VAL A 320 10.65 -3.29 -4.35
N LYS A 321 11.24 -2.08 -4.42
CA LYS A 321 10.84 -0.95 -3.56
C LYS A 321 9.44 -0.42 -3.88
N SER A 322 9.06 -0.35 -5.16
CA SER A 322 7.72 0.10 -5.55
C SER A 322 6.62 -0.86 -5.09
N ALA A 323 6.92 -2.16 -4.97
CA ALA A 323 6.01 -3.18 -4.47
C ALA A 323 5.73 -3.09 -2.94
N ALA A 324 6.27 -2.09 -2.24
CA ALA A 324 5.94 -1.82 -0.84
C ALA A 324 4.43 -1.57 -0.66
N GLY A 325 3.83 -0.84 -1.62
CA GLY A 325 2.42 -0.46 -1.63
C GLY A 325 1.95 0.15 -0.31
N PHE A 326 0.88 -0.42 0.28
CA PHE A 326 0.30 0.09 1.53
C PHE A 326 1.28 0.12 2.72
N ARG A 327 2.34 -0.69 2.72
CA ARG A 327 3.39 -0.64 3.77
C ARG A 327 3.97 0.77 3.92
N ASN A 328 3.98 1.60 2.87
CA ASN A 328 4.44 2.98 2.96
C ASN A 328 3.66 3.81 4.01
N VAL A 329 2.37 3.51 4.24
CA VAL A 329 1.55 4.13 5.30
C VAL A 329 2.02 3.67 6.69
N ILE A 330 2.31 2.38 6.84
CA ILE A 330 2.83 1.81 8.10
C ILE A 330 4.21 2.37 8.44
N ASP A 331 5.09 2.47 7.43
CA ASP A 331 6.42 3.06 7.59
C ASP A 331 6.33 4.54 7.97
N LEU A 332 5.36 5.27 7.41
CA LEU A 332 5.05 6.66 7.78
C LEU A 332 4.59 6.76 9.25
N LEU A 333 3.60 5.98 9.66
CA LEU A 333 3.12 5.96 11.05
C LEU A 333 4.23 5.62 12.04
N SER A 334 5.08 4.65 11.70
CA SER A 334 6.23 4.26 12.52
C SER A 334 7.31 5.35 12.59
N SER A 335 7.53 6.10 11.50
CA SER A 335 8.53 7.17 11.46
C SER A 335 8.16 8.39 12.30
N GLU A 336 6.87 8.76 12.31
CA GLU A 336 6.36 9.93 13.03
C GLU A 336 6.18 9.67 14.54
N LYS A 337 6.10 8.39 14.94
CA LYS A 337 6.02 7.95 16.35
C LYS A 337 4.94 8.68 17.16
N LYS A 338 3.83 9.04 16.51
CA LYS A 338 2.64 9.61 17.17
C LYS A 338 1.99 8.57 18.07
N LEU A 339 1.18 9.03 19.02
CA LEU A 339 0.30 8.16 19.78
C LEU A 339 -0.68 7.47 18.82
N ILE A 340 -0.69 6.13 18.83
CA ILE A 340 -1.64 5.33 18.08
C ILE A 340 -2.76 4.87 19.02
N VAL A 341 -3.99 5.21 18.68
CA VAL A 341 -5.19 4.87 19.44
C VAL A 341 -5.98 3.80 18.70
N GLY A 342 -6.37 2.76 19.42
CA GLY A 342 -7.26 1.71 18.92
C GLY A 342 -8.25 1.27 19.99
N HIS A 343 -9.12 0.34 19.67
CA HIS A 343 -10.07 -0.25 20.61
C HIS A 343 -10.04 -1.76 20.51
N ASN A 344 -9.63 -2.44 21.60
CA ASN A 344 -9.39 -3.88 21.55
C ASN A 344 -8.37 -4.26 20.46
N CYS A 345 -7.35 -3.43 20.29
CA CYS A 345 -6.53 -3.38 19.08
C CYS A 345 -5.36 -4.39 19.05
N PHE A 346 -5.36 -5.38 19.95
CA PHE A 346 -4.28 -6.36 20.01
C PHE A 346 -4.19 -7.19 18.73
N LEU A 347 -5.35 -7.61 18.20
CA LEU A 347 -5.42 -8.35 16.94
C LEU A 347 -4.97 -7.47 15.76
N ASP A 348 -5.37 -6.21 15.74
CA ASP A 348 -4.98 -5.25 14.71
C ASP A 348 -3.47 -5.09 14.62
N PHE A 349 -2.79 -4.91 15.76
CA PHE A 349 -1.32 -4.81 15.78
C PHE A 349 -0.63 -6.12 15.39
N ALA A 350 -1.21 -7.28 15.71
CA ALA A 350 -0.67 -8.55 15.27
C ALA A 350 -0.77 -8.71 13.74
N HIS A 351 -1.89 -8.26 13.14
CA HIS A 351 -2.02 -8.16 11.69
C HIS A 351 -1.03 -7.17 11.10
N ILE A 352 -0.89 -5.97 11.68
CA ILE A 352 0.08 -4.97 11.20
C ILE A 352 1.49 -5.55 11.17
N TYR A 353 1.88 -6.23 12.26
CA TYR A 353 3.18 -6.85 12.37
C TYR A 353 3.36 -7.95 11.33
N GLY A 354 2.42 -8.91 11.28
CA GLY A 354 2.48 -10.07 10.38
C GLY A 354 2.46 -9.70 8.90
N LYS A 355 1.72 -8.65 8.51
CA LYS A 355 1.52 -8.31 7.09
C LYS A 355 2.54 -7.28 6.57
N PHE A 356 3.03 -6.37 7.41
CA PHE A 356 3.86 -5.24 6.94
C PHE A 356 5.28 -5.24 7.50
N ILE A 357 5.52 -5.86 8.67
CA ILE A 357 6.83 -5.90 9.30
C ILE A 357 7.54 -7.20 8.95
N GLY A 358 7.03 -8.34 9.43
CA GLY A 358 7.67 -9.64 9.25
C GLY A 358 6.90 -10.76 9.94
N GLN A 359 7.55 -11.90 10.13
CA GLN A 359 6.95 -13.04 10.83
C GLN A 359 6.74 -12.72 12.31
N LEU A 360 5.54 -13.02 12.82
CA LEU A 360 5.21 -12.82 14.23
C LEU A 360 6.13 -13.69 15.12
N PRO A 361 6.75 -13.12 16.17
CA PRO A 361 7.63 -13.86 17.08
C PRO A 361 6.99 -15.06 17.76
N CYS A 362 7.81 -15.95 18.32
CA CYS A 362 7.29 -17.13 19.04
C CYS A 362 6.75 -16.79 20.44
N SER A 363 7.26 -15.73 21.08
CA SER A 363 6.85 -15.31 22.43
C SER A 363 6.17 -13.94 22.43
N ALA A 364 5.29 -13.73 23.40
CA ALA A 364 4.60 -12.46 23.60
C ALA A 364 5.57 -11.32 23.98
N GLU A 365 6.62 -11.63 24.75
CA GLU A 365 7.64 -10.67 25.17
C GLU A 365 8.47 -10.15 24.00
N GLU A 366 8.90 -11.04 23.10
CA GLU A 366 9.65 -10.66 21.91
C GLU A 366 8.76 -9.84 20.97
N TYR A 367 7.49 -10.25 20.80
CA TYR A 367 6.50 -9.49 20.06
C TYR A 367 6.31 -8.07 20.62
N ALA A 368 6.07 -7.92 21.92
CA ALA A 368 5.86 -6.63 22.55
C ALA A 368 7.10 -5.73 22.43
N THR A 369 8.30 -6.29 22.67
CA THR A 369 9.56 -5.56 22.57
C THR A 369 9.81 -5.10 21.13
N SER A 370 9.59 -5.99 20.15
CA SER A 370 9.76 -5.67 18.74
C SER A 370 8.74 -4.63 18.27
N LEU A 371 7.45 -4.79 18.62
CA LEU A 371 6.38 -3.86 18.25
C LEU A 371 6.65 -2.45 18.77
N ARG A 372 7.15 -2.33 20.01
CA ARG A 372 7.47 -1.04 20.64
C ARG A 372 8.55 -0.24 19.87
N ASN A 373 9.43 -0.91 19.13
CA ASN A 373 10.41 -0.23 18.28
C ASN A 373 9.76 0.52 17.12
N TYR A 374 8.61 0.03 16.64
CA TYR A 374 7.85 0.64 15.55
C TYR A 374 6.79 1.61 16.07
N PHE A 375 6.07 1.23 17.12
CA PHE A 375 4.97 1.98 17.72
C PHE A 375 5.20 2.12 19.22
N PRO A 376 5.96 3.14 19.66
CA PRO A 376 6.34 3.28 21.07
C PRO A 376 5.18 3.70 21.98
N TYR A 377 4.16 4.35 21.41
CA TYR A 377 3.00 4.88 22.14
C TYR A 377 1.72 4.30 21.54
N ILE A 378 1.16 3.32 22.23
CA ILE A 378 -0.10 2.66 21.86
C ILE A 378 -1.08 2.85 23.02
N MET A 379 -2.32 3.22 22.71
CA MET A 379 -3.41 3.30 23.67
C MET A 379 -4.60 2.47 23.18
N ASP A 380 -4.93 1.43 23.94
CA ASP A 380 -6.16 0.67 23.75
C ASP A 380 -7.27 1.27 24.63
N THR A 381 -8.27 1.85 23.98
CA THR A 381 -9.40 2.49 24.67
C THR A 381 -10.24 1.51 25.48
N LYS A 382 -10.34 0.23 25.08
CA LYS A 382 -11.07 -0.78 25.85
C LYS A 382 -10.36 -1.08 27.16
N VAL A 383 -9.02 -1.19 27.12
CA VAL A 383 -8.19 -1.36 28.32
C VAL A 383 -8.29 -0.13 29.21
N LEU A 384 -8.23 1.08 28.63
CA LEU A 384 -8.39 2.33 29.36
C LEU A 384 -9.74 2.41 30.09
N LEU A 385 -10.82 2.04 29.41
CA LEU A 385 -12.17 2.01 29.98
C LEU A 385 -12.29 0.99 31.12
N ASN A 386 -11.61 -0.15 31.02
CA ASN A 386 -11.60 -1.18 32.06
C ASN A 386 -10.73 -0.81 33.28
N ALA A 387 -9.64 -0.08 33.06
CA ALA A 387 -8.68 0.26 34.12
C ALA A 387 -9.13 1.44 35.00
N ASN A 388 -10.08 2.27 34.54
CA ASN A 388 -10.46 3.50 35.22
C ASN A 388 -11.85 3.39 35.88
N ASP A 389 -11.85 3.43 37.22
CA ASP A 389 -13.07 3.29 38.03
C ASP A 389 -14.11 4.39 37.77
N SER A 390 -13.67 5.60 37.37
CA SER A 390 -14.58 6.71 37.04
C SER A 390 -15.38 6.41 35.76
N PHE A 391 -14.73 5.82 34.75
CA PHE A 391 -15.41 5.40 33.53
C PHE A 391 -16.33 4.20 33.79
N GLN A 392 -15.87 3.21 34.57
CA GLN A 392 -16.70 2.06 34.95
C GLN A 392 -17.96 2.48 35.73
N SER A 393 -17.82 3.43 36.65
CA SER A 393 -18.95 3.98 37.42
C SER A 393 -19.93 4.75 36.53
N SER A 394 -19.41 5.57 35.60
CA SER A 394 -20.23 6.34 34.66
C SER A 394 -20.98 5.44 33.66
N MET A 395 -20.34 4.36 33.22
CA MET A 395 -20.96 3.34 32.37
C MET A 395 -21.87 2.38 33.16
N LYS A 396 -22.03 2.53 34.48
CA LYS A 396 -22.82 1.62 35.34
C LYS A 396 -22.42 0.15 35.17
N LYS A 397 -21.13 -0.12 34.96
CA LYS A 397 -20.60 -1.47 34.63
C LYS A 397 -21.25 -2.09 33.37
N SER A 398 -21.70 -1.27 32.43
CA SER A 398 -22.21 -1.73 31.14
C SER A 398 -21.09 -2.27 30.25
N SER A 399 -21.47 -2.95 29.17
CA SER A 399 -20.53 -3.50 28.18
C SER A 399 -19.53 -2.47 27.64
N THR A 400 -18.26 -2.87 27.56
CA THR A 400 -17.17 -2.09 26.96
C THR A 400 -16.99 -2.35 25.46
N SER A 401 -17.98 -2.95 24.80
CA SER A 401 -18.06 -2.90 23.32
C SER A 401 -18.14 -1.45 22.90
N LEU A 402 -17.42 -1.04 21.86
CA LEU A 402 -17.34 0.39 21.58
C LEU A 402 -18.68 1.07 21.37
N SER A 403 -19.63 0.52 20.61
CA SER A 403 -20.93 1.16 20.38
C SER A 403 -21.65 1.51 21.69
N LYS A 404 -21.64 0.60 22.66
CA LYS A 404 -22.22 0.80 23.99
C LYS A 404 -21.38 1.74 24.85
N ALA A 405 -20.05 1.60 24.83
CA ALA A 405 -19.16 2.51 25.56
C ALA A 405 -19.34 3.95 25.06
N PHE A 406 -19.42 4.15 23.75
CA PHE A 406 -19.67 5.44 23.13
C PHE A 406 -21.04 6.02 23.50
N ALA A 407 -22.11 5.21 23.43
CA ALA A 407 -23.45 5.65 23.83
C ALA A 407 -23.51 6.07 25.31
N SER A 408 -22.75 5.38 26.19
CA SER A 408 -22.69 5.69 27.62
C SER A 408 -21.84 6.93 27.93
N VAL A 409 -20.70 7.10 27.25
CA VAL A 409 -19.75 8.20 27.50
C VAL A 409 -20.19 9.50 26.80
N CYS A 410 -20.82 9.39 25.63
CA CYS A 410 -21.23 10.53 24.79
C CYS A 410 -22.72 10.48 24.39
N PRO A 411 -23.67 10.48 25.36
CA PRO A 411 -25.09 10.26 25.07
C PRO A 411 -25.72 11.34 24.18
N GLY A 412 -25.24 12.59 24.27
CA GLY A 412 -25.73 13.68 23.42
C GLY A 412 -25.39 13.52 21.94
N ILE A 413 -24.18 13.01 21.65
CA ILE A 413 -23.73 12.73 20.28
C ILE A 413 -24.42 11.47 19.76
N ALA A 414 -24.48 10.41 20.56
CA ALA A 414 -25.14 9.16 20.20
C ALA A 414 -26.65 9.32 19.94
N SER A 415 -27.32 10.23 20.65
CA SER A 415 -28.76 10.47 20.51
C SER A 415 -29.11 11.49 19.41
N GLY A 416 -28.15 12.20 18.82
CA GLY A 416 -28.40 13.22 17.78
C GLY A 416 -29.19 14.45 18.25
N VAL A 417 -29.36 14.64 19.56
CA VAL A 417 -30.10 15.76 20.16
C VAL A 417 -29.09 16.81 20.61
N LYS A 418 -29.32 18.09 20.24
CA LYS A 418 -28.58 19.25 20.79
C LYS A 418 -28.92 19.44 22.27
N GLY A 419 -28.37 18.58 23.12
CA GLY A 419 -28.29 18.79 24.55
C GLY A 419 -26.94 19.41 24.87
N TYR A 420 -26.93 20.51 25.61
CA TYR A 420 -25.72 21.05 26.23
C TYR A 420 -25.21 20.04 27.27
N SER A 421 -24.45 19.04 26.83
CA SER A 421 -23.61 18.24 27.71
C SER A 421 -22.44 19.11 28.13
N LEU A 422 -22.46 19.64 29.37
CA LEU A 422 -21.28 20.27 29.94
C LEU A 422 -20.10 19.29 29.85
N GLY A 423 -19.06 19.66 29.12
CA GLY A 423 -17.86 18.83 28.99
C GLY A 423 -17.94 17.75 27.91
N CYS A 424 -18.45 18.07 26.72
CA CYS A 424 -18.08 17.36 25.49
C CYS A 424 -17.44 18.36 24.53
N VAL A 425 -16.16 18.17 24.20
CA VAL A 425 -15.45 18.98 23.22
C VAL A 425 -15.93 18.55 21.82
N GLU A 426 -15.76 19.39 20.81
CA GLU A 426 -16.31 19.18 19.46
C GLU A 426 -15.28 18.50 18.53
N VAL A 427 -15.72 17.62 17.61
CA VAL A 427 -14.86 17.08 16.53
C VAL A 427 -15.41 17.55 15.18
N GLU A 428 -14.60 18.25 14.40
CA GLU A 428 -14.88 18.54 13.00
C GLU A 428 -14.23 17.48 12.10
N VAL A 429 -14.95 17.00 11.08
CA VAL A 429 -14.40 16.04 10.12
C VAL A 429 -14.11 16.77 8.81
N GLN A 430 -12.87 16.66 8.32
CA GLN A 430 -12.44 17.31 7.09
C GLN A 430 -11.91 16.29 6.07
N VAL A 431 -12.49 16.32 4.86
CA VAL A 431 -12.13 15.44 3.75
C VAL A 431 -11.99 16.26 2.46
N ASP A 432 -10.84 16.12 1.77
CA ASP A 432 -10.51 16.78 0.50
C ASP A 432 -10.87 18.29 0.50
N GLU A 433 -10.36 19.01 1.50
CA GLU A 433 -10.59 20.44 1.79
C GLU A 433 -12.03 20.86 2.08
N LYS A 434 -13.01 19.97 1.92
CA LYS A 434 -14.40 20.21 2.30
C LYS A 434 -14.56 20.01 3.80
N ARG A 435 -15.09 21.05 4.45
CA ARG A 435 -15.43 21.05 5.87
C ARG A 435 -16.83 20.51 6.07
N PHE A 436 -16.95 19.50 6.92
CA PHE A 436 -18.24 19.02 7.39
C PHE A 436 -18.28 19.22 8.91
N ALA A 437 -19.02 20.24 9.35
CA ALA A 437 -19.39 20.34 10.74
C ALA A 437 -20.20 19.08 11.09
N SER A 438 -19.88 18.41 12.19
CA SER A 438 -20.66 17.27 12.68
C SER A 438 -22.03 17.76 13.17
N LEU A 439 -22.94 17.98 12.23
CA LEU A 439 -24.35 18.27 12.47
C LEU A 439 -25.16 17.10 11.91
N ASN A 440 -25.56 16.23 12.85
CA ASN A 440 -26.74 15.37 12.80
C ASN A 440 -27.13 14.79 11.43
N TYR A 441 -26.72 13.57 11.09
CA TYR A 441 -27.58 12.65 10.31
C TYR A 441 -27.20 11.18 10.60
N LEU A 442 -28.03 10.51 11.41
CA LEU A 442 -28.05 9.06 11.54
C LEU A 442 -28.50 8.46 10.20
N LEU A 443 -27.71 7.54 9.68
CA LEU A 443 -28.05 6.23 9.10
C LEU A 443 -26.92 5.82 8.13
N VAL A 444 -26.45 4.57 8.29
CA VAL A 444 -25.44 3.85 7.47
C VAL A 444 -23.97 3.97 7.92
N TRP A 445 -23.59 3.68 9.17
CA TRP A 445 -22.19 3.43 9.56
C TRP A 445 -22.07 2.65 10.90
N ASP A 446 -22.09 1.31 10.89
CA ASP A 446 -21.99 0.49 12.12
C ASP A 446 -20.66 -0.25 12.31
N SER A 447 -19.70 -0.14 11.37
CA SER A 447 -18.31 -0.61 11.60
C SER A 447 -17.33 0.54 11.90
N PHE A 448 -17.55 1.73 11.35
CA PHE A 448 -16.70 2.93 11.60
C PHE A 448 -17.16 3.81 12.78
N HIS A 449 -18.29 3.46 13.42
CA HIS A 449 -18.49 3.38 14.88
C HIS A 449 -17.35 3.90 15.79
N LEU A 450 -16.19 3.24 15.62
CA LEU A 450 -15.07 3.17 16.55
C LEU A 450 -14.03 4.29 16.45
N MET A 451 -13.70 4.77 15.26
CA MET A 451 -12.56 5.70 15.12
C MET A 451 -12.92 7.17 15.32
N ILE A 452 -14.10 7.62 14.88
CA ILE A 452 -14.51 9.04 15.05
C ILE A 452 -14.99 9.32 16.48
N SER A 453 -15.39 8.30 17.22
CA SER A 453 -15.72 8.39 18.65
C SER A 453 -14.49 8.36 19.56
N ALA A 454 -13.36 7.81 19.11
CA ALA A 454 -12.15 7.63 19.91
C ALA A 454 -11.31 8.91 20.05
N CYS A 455 -11.76 10.00 19.44
CA CYS A 455 -10.96 11.22 19.35
C CYS A 455 -11.62 12.43 19.95
N HIS A 456 -12.55 12.14 20.86
CA HIS A 456 -12.87 13.05 21.90
C HIS A 456 -12.59 12.45 23.27
N TRP A 457 -11.48 12.91 23.87
CA TRP A 457 -11.27 13.25 25.30
C TRP A 457 -10.00 12.67 25.95
N SER A 458 -9.00 13.55 26.06
CA SER A 458 -8.37 13.90 27.34
C SER A 458 -8.04 15.40 27.21
N ILE A 459 -8.63 16.34 27.97
CA ILE A 459 -8.37 16.60 29.39
C ILE A 459 -9.53 17.45 29.97
N GLY A 460 -10.11 16.96 31.08
CA GLY A 460 -10.35 17.78 32.28
C GLY A 460 -11.63 18.59 32.42
N SER A 461 -12.57 18.06 33.21
CA SER A 461 -12.71 18.60 34.57
C SER A 461 -12.49 17.48 35.59
N VAL A 462 -11.21 17.12 35.79
CA VAL A 462 -10.69 16.56 37.04
C VAL A 462 -9.51 17.44 37.41
N THR A 463 -9.57 18.02 38.59
CA THR A 463 -8.52 18.81 39.23
C THR A 463 -7.20 18.03 39.23
N LEU A 464 -6.13 18.58 38.64
CA LEU A 464 -4.76 18.10 38.90
C LEU A 464 -4.41 18.39 40.36
N TRP A 465 -4.03 17.35 41.11
CA TRP A 465 -3.04 17.49 42.17
C TRP A 465 -1.71 16.94 41.62
N TYR A 466 -0.65 17.73 41.81
CA TYR A 466 0.73 17.46 41.41
C TYR A 466 1.25 16.12 41.95
N PHE A 467 2.07 15.44 41.14
CA PHE A 467 3.41 14.98 41.54
C PHE A 467 4.36 15.00 40.35
#